data_AF-A0A1X0NWY3-F1
#
_entry.id   AF-A0A1X0NWY3-F1
#
_cell.length_a   1.000
_cell.length_b   1.000
_cell.length_c   1.000
_cell.angle_alpha   90.00
_cell.angle_beta   90.00
_cell.angle_gamma   90.00
#
_symmetry.space_group_name_H-M   'P 1'
#
loop_
_entity.id
_entity.type
_entity.pdbx_description
1 polymer ?
#
loop_
_entity_poly.entity_id
_entity_poly.type
_entity_poly.pdbx_seq_one_letter_code
_entity_poly.pdbx_strand_id
1 'polypeptide(L)'
;MRRPTPTPTANASGGRRAGQQEFLQLIPLDVDLPTARRLALAAPNLRALPSTVGLLLPRLHRLDLTGGGLRDVAAIATLPLLTSLNLSGNTHLGSIAPLAALQQLTVCVLAHCQLRSLDGLQGSAAKLKSVIANDNQLLLYSPTSHMLAGANSDDVALAVKNYEILSELTACETLVLSRNPHLCTLHVIPDTIEEEEEEETEQTENKPSKTVPGEVPKREADWTHPLSSIEKMTHLRKLSLSGCGLTSLPSHWFLPMVTELRLSHNALKSLIPEGVIFRSVKILDVSHNQLQKLSTLRRCRFVRHLCISGNAFLEEDGELASEAVSKEEVPKTRAKLTPGIVHYLTRTMPNLEVVDNMMLSTLQQQWALEEKEKEKEAKEKYKQERIKKEKEKEEHSETVEEEAKVNSIKKEVTHTSGRKECAVDNSNNNDDIVVEPTELLPTEAPRAPIVRRERTNLIDSRKRQLVADGAAAAQLLMKRKTEGTGW
;
A
#
# COMPACT_ATOMS: atom_id res chain seq x y z
N MET A 1 -11.70 36.48 -74.58
CA MET A 1 -12.00 35.09 -74.17
C MET A 1 -11.16 34.76 -72.94
N ARG A 2 -11.78 34.72 -71.75
CA ARG A 2 -11.12 34.32 -70.49
C ARG A 2 -11.15 32.79 -70.38
N ARG A 3 -10.01 32.16 -70.07
CA ARG A 3 -9.93 30.72 -69.73
C ARG A 3 -10.62 30.47 -68.39
N PRO A 4 -11.30 29.33 -68.19
CA PRO A 4 -11.99 29.04 -66.94
C PRO A 4 -11.00 28.55 -65.87
N THR A 5 -11.24 28.97 -64.63
CA THR A 5 -10.61 28.46 -63.40
C THR A 5 -11.15 27.06 -63.08
N PRO A 6 -10.31 26.09 -62.66
CA PRO A 6 -10.81 24.82 -62.16
C PRO A 6 -11.30 25.00 -60.71
N THR A 7 -12.51 24.50 -60.45
CA THR A 7 -13.09 24.30 -59.11
C THR A 7 -12.35 23.18 -58.37
N PRO A 8 -12.21 23.24 -57.04
CA PRO A 8 -11.59 22.17 -56.28
C PRO A 8 -12.63 21.08 -56.03
N THR A 9 -12.54 19.96 -56.75
CA THR A 9 -13.20 18.72 -56.33
C THR A 9 -12.40 18.07 -55.20
N ALA A 10 -13.10 17.73 -54.13
CA ALA A 10 -12.54 17.23 -52.88
C ALA A 10 -11.76 15.91 -53.06
N ASN A 11 -10.45 15.96 -52.77
CA ASN A 11 -9.56 14.79 -52.66
C ASN A 11 -9.82 14.01 -51.35
N ALA A 12 -10.92 13.24 -51.28
CA ALA A 12 -11.18 12.31 -50.18
C ALA A 12 -10.36 11.00 -50.26
N SER A 13 -9.62 10.79 -51.36
CA SER A 13 -8.79 9.60 -51.62
C SER A 13 -7.32 9.76 -51.19
N GLY A 14 -6.82 11.00 -51.06
CA GLY A 14 -5.44 11.29 -50.67
C GLY A 14 -5.13 10.93 -49.21
N GLY A 15 -6.05 11.25 -48.29
CA GLY A 15 -5.88 10.98 -46.86
C GLY A 15 -5.90 9.49 -46.48
N ARG A 16 -6.68 8.67 -47.21
CA ARG A 16 -6.76 7.22 -46.96
C ARG A 16 -5.49 6.48 -47.36
N ARG A 17 -4.86 6.87 -48.48
CA ARG A 17 -3.59 6.29 -48.92
C ARG A 17 -2.43 6.70 -48.00
N ALA A 18 -2.43 7.95 -47.53
CA ALA A 18 -1.41 8.43 -46.59
C ALA A 18 -1.44 7.65 -45.27
N GLY A 19 -2.60 7.50 -44.63
CA GLY A 19 -2.71 6.75 -43.36
C GLY A 19 -2.39 5.25 -43.49
N GLN A 20 -2.67 4.64 -44.64
CA GLN A 20 -2.29 3.25 -44.90
C GLN A 20 -0.77 3.09 -45.12
N GLN A 21 -0.12 4.04 -45.80
CA GLN A 21 1.33 4.03 -45.98
C GLN A 21 2.07 4.26 -44.65
N GLU A 22 1.60 5.20 -43.83
CA GLU A 22 2.13 5.43 -42.48
C GLU A 22 2.00 4.17 -41.61
N PHE A 23 0.85 3.49 -41.66
CA PHE A 23 0.67 2.22 -40.96
C PHE A 23 1.64 1.13 -41.42
N LEU A 24 1.84 0.97 -42.73
CA LEU A 24 2.77 -0.04 -43.27
C LEU A 24 4.24 0.25 -42.92
N GLN A 25 4.62 1.53 -42.80
CA GLN A 25 5.97 1.91 -42.37
C GLN A 25 6.26 1.58 -40.90
N LEU A 26 5.23 1.49 -40.07
CA LEU A 26 5.36 1.12 -38.65
C LEU A 26 5.54 -0.39 -38.44
N ILE A 27 5.21 -1.19 -39.46
CA ILE A 27 5.33 -2.64 -39.38
C ILE A 27 6.76 -3.05 -39.76
N PRO A 28 7.45 -3.85 -38.94
CA PRO A 28 8.77 -4.39 -39.29
C PRO A 28 8.73 -5.18 -40.61
N LEU A 29 9.75 -4.99 -41.46
CA LEU A 29 9.81 -5.58 -42.81
C LEU A 29 9.85 -7.12 -42.84
N ASP A 30 10.22 -7.74 -41.71
CA ASP A 30 10.27 -9.19 -41.50
C ASP A 30 8.89 -9.81 -41.19
N VAL A 31 7.85 -8.99 -40.99
CA VAL A 31 6.50 -9.47 -40.68
C VAL A 31 5.72 -9.76 -41.95
N ASP A 32 5.43 -11.04 -42.17
CA ASP A 32 4.52 -11.48 -43.23
C ASP A 32 3.05 -11.28 -42.83
N LEU A 33 2.43 -10.20 -43.32
CA LEU A 33 1.09 -9.75 -42.92
C LEU A 33 -0.01 -10.83 -43.03
N PRO A 34 -0.12 -11.62 -44.13
CA PRO A 34 -1.19 -12.61 -44.27
C PRO A 34 -1.09 -13.77 -43.29
N THR A 35 0.11 -14.08 -42.77
CA THR A 35 0.36 -15.18 -41.83
C THR A 35 0.56 -14.72 -40.39
N ALA A 36 0.77 -13.42 -40.18
CA ALA A 36 0.98 -12.82 -38.88
C ALA A 36 -0.16 -13.13 -37.90
N ARG A 37 0.19 -13.76 -36.77
CA ARG A 37 -0.74 -14.05 -35.66
C ARG A 37 -0.65 -13.05 -34.53
N ARG A 38 0.45 -12.31 -34.46
CA ARG A 38 0.73 -11.32 -33.42
C ARG A 38 1.35 -10.10 -34.07
N LEU A 39 0.88 -8.94 -33.67
CA LEU A 39 1.44 -7.66 -34.11
C LEU A 39 1.48 -6.73 -32.90
N ALA A 40 2.64 -6.14 -32.68
CA ALA A 40 2.84 -5.10 -31.67
C ALA A 40 3.37 -3.86 -32.38
N LEU A 41 2.69 -2.74 -32.21
CA LEU A 41 3.06 -1.46 -32.80
C LEU A 41 3.22 -0.45 -31.67
N ALA A 42 4.45 -0.01 -31.44
CA ALA A 42 4.73 1.12 -30.57
C ALA A 42 4.76 2.38 -31.44
N ALA A 43 3.59 2.98 -31.65
CA ALA A 43 3.43 4.08 -32.61
C ALA A 43 2.91 5.35 -31.91
N PRO A 44 3.79 6.25 -31.45
CA PRO A 44 3.41 7.39 -30.61
C PRO A 44 2.41 8.38 -31.25
N ASN A 45 2.17 8.29 -32.56
CA ASN A 45 1.28 9.19 -33.31
C ASN A 45 0.19 8.47 -34.13
N LEU A 46 -0.04 7.17 -33.91
CA LEU A 46 -1.02 6.41 -34.68
C LEU A 46 -2.45 6.76 -34.22
N ARG A 47 -3.09 7.71 -34.93
CA ARG A 47 -4.44 8.19 -34.59
C ARG A 47 -5.55 7.19 -34.89
N ALA A 48 -5.39 6.41 -35.96
CA ALA A 48 -6.34 5.40 -36.40
C ALA A 48 -5.63 4.34 -37.25
N LEU A 49 -6.16 3.12 -37.22
CA LEU A 49 -5.76 2.08 -38.17
C LEU A 49 -6.50 2.23 -39.50
N PRO A 50 -5.89 1.82 -40.63
CA PRO A 50 -6.60 1.81 -41.91
C PRO A 50 -7.77 0.84 -41.87
N SER A 51 -8.90 1.18 -42.50
CA SER A 51 -10.10 0.34 -42.53
C SER A 51 -9.87 -1.02 -43.22
N THR A 52 -8.79 -1.17 -43.99
CA THR A 52 -8.37 -2.41 -44.65
C THR A 52 -7.53 -3.32 -43.75
N VAL A 53 -7.30 -2.98 -42.47
CA VAL A 53 -6.44 -3.77 -41.56
C VAL A 53 -6.92 -5.22 -41.42
N GLY A 54 -8.23 -5.47 -41.41
CA GLY A 54 -8.80 -6.81 -41.40
C GLY A 54 -8.46 -7.65 -42.63
N LEU A 55 -8.26 -7.03 -43.79
CA LEU A 55 -7.83 -7.70 -45.03
C LEU A 55 -6.33 -7.97 -45.05
N LEU A 56 -5.54 -7.06 -44.46
CA LEU A 56 -4.08 -7.19 -44.40
C LEU A 56 -3.66 -8.25 -43.38
N LEU A 57 -4.40 -8.38 -42.27
CA LEU A 57 -4.06 -9.23 -41.13
C LEU A 57 -5.18 -10.25 -40.81
N PRO A 58 -5.58 -11.11 -41.76
CA PRO A 58 -6.76 -11.98 -41.60
C PRO A 58 -6.58 -13.07 -40.54
N ARG A 59 -5.33 -13.37 -40.15
CA ARG A 59 -4.98 -14.42 -39.17
C ARG A 59 -4.51 -13.85 -37.83
N LEU A 60 -4.72 -12.56 -37.58
CA LEU A 60 -4.24 -11.93 -36.37
C LEU A 60 -5.05 -12.36 -35.14
N HIS A 61 -4.35 -12.87 -34.13
CA HIS A 61 -4.94 -13.29 -32.86
C HIS A 61 -4.59 -12.34 -31.72
N ARG A 62 -3.43 -11.67 -31.78
CA ARG A 62 -2.99 -10.71 -30.77
C ARG A 62 -2.57 -9.39 -31.40
N LEU A 63 -3.10 -8.30 -30.87
CA LEU A 63 -2.78 -6.95 -31.32
C LEU A 63 -2.41 -6.10 -30.11
N ASP A 64 -1.20 -5.56 -30.11
CA ASP A 64 -0.73 -4.59 -29.12
C ASP A 64 -0.52 -3.23 -29.80
N LEU A 65 -1.26 -2.23 -29.33
CA LEU A 65 -1.21 -0.84 -29.77
C LEU A 65 -0.99 0.05 -28.53
N THR A 66 -0.05 -0.34 -27.67
CA THR A 66 0.34 0.43 -26.49
C THR A 66 0.94 1.78 -26.86
N GLY A 67 0.38 2.84 -26.27
CA GLY A 67 0.74 4.23 -26.58
C GLY A 67 0.34 4.63 -28.00
N GLY A 68 0.13 5.92 -28.24
CA GLY A 68 0.00 6.39 -29.62
C GLY A 68 -1.04 7.43 -29.94
N GLY A 69 -1.87 7.81 -28.96
CA GLY A 69 -2.93 8.77 -29.21
C GLY A 69 -3.98 8.24 -30.18
N LEU A 70 -4.19 6.93 -30.22
CA LEU A 70 -5.28 6.30 -30.95
C LEU A 70 -6.60 6.90 -30.49
N ARG A 71 -7.42 7.32 -31.45
CA ARG A 71 -8.75 7.92 -31.22
C ARG A 71 -9.89 7.05 -31.71
N ASP A 72 -9.60 6.19 -32.69
CA ASP A 72 -10.60 5.36 -33.34
C ASP A 72 -10.13 3.90 -33.41
N VAL A 73 -11.01 3.01 -32.94
CA VAL A 73 -10.82 1.55 -32.94
C VAL A 73 -11.77 0.84 -33.90
N ALA A 74 -12.55 1.56 -34.72
CA ALA A 74 -13.49 0.96 -35.67
C ALA A 74 -12.82 -0.01 -36.64
N ALA A 75 -11.60 0.28 -37.09
CA ALA A 75 -10.85 -0.63 -37.95
C ALA A 75 -10.47 -1.95 -37.24
N ILE A 76 -10.26 -1.95 -35.91
CA ILE A 76 -9.95 -3.16 -35.13
C ILE A 76 -11.14 -4.13 -35.13
N ALA A 77 -12.37 -3.59 -35.17
CA ALA A 77 -13.60 -4.38 -35.26
C ALA A 77 -13.65 -5.30 -36.50
N THR A 78 -12.83 -5.04 -37.52
CA THR A 78 -12.75 -5.85 -38.74
C THR A 78 -11.88 -7.10 -38.61
N LEU A 79 -11.22 -7.33 -37.46
CA LEU A 79 -10.32 -8.47 -37.23
C LEU A 79 -11.08 -9.68 -36.66
N PRO A 80 -11.40 -10.70 -37.48
CA PRO A 80 -12.38 -11.72 -37.11
C PRO A 80 -11.88 -12.72 -36.06
N LEU A 81 -10.56 -12.90 -35.95
CA LEU A 81 -9.91 -13.91 -35.10
C LEU A 81 -9.20 -13.29 -33.88
N LEU A 82 -9.45 -12.01 -33.59
CA LEU A 82 -8.74 -11.32 -32.52
C LEU A 82 -9.15 -11.87 -31.15
N THR A 83 -8.17 -12.37 -30.41
CA THR A 83 -8.36 -12.99 -29.08
C THR A 83 -7.73 -12.20 -27.95
N SER A 84 -6.73 -11.37 -28.25
CA SER A 84 -6.02 -10.54 -27.27
C SER A 84 -5.77 -9.16 -27.86
N LEU A 85 -6.20 -8.14 -27.13
CA LEU A 85 -6.08 -6.74 -27.54
C LEU A 85 -5.51 -5.92 -26.38
N ASN A 86 -4.48 -5.15 -26.68
CA ASN A 86 -3.90 -4.18 -25.75
C ASN A 86 -3.95 -2.78 -26.38
N LEU A 87 -4.68 -1.87 -25.74
CA LEU A 87 -4.84 -0.47 -26.14
C LEU A 87 -4.29 0.49 -25.08
N SER A 88 -3.48 0.00 -24.14
CA SER A 88 -3.04 0.81 -23.01
C SER A 88 -2.32 2.09 -23.40
N GLY A 89 -2.55 3.18 -22.66
CA GLY A 89 -1.89 4.47 -22.87
C GLY A 89 -2.44 5.27 -24.06
N ASN A 90 -3.60 4.91 -24.61
CA ASN A 90 -4.31 5.70 -25.62
C ASN A 90 -5.31 6.66 -24.95
N THR A 91 -4.79 7.76 -24.41
CA THR A 91 -5.55 8.75 -23.61
C THR A 91 -6.60 9.55 -24.40
N HIS A 92 -6.63 9.42 -25.73
CA HIS A 92 -7.58 10.10 -26.62
C HIS A 92 -8.65 9.16 -27.19
N LEU A 93 -8.72 7.90 -26.73
CA LEU A 93 -9.55 6.86 -27.32
C LEU A 93 -11.05 7.14 -27.20
N GLY A 94 -11.50 7.79 -26.12
CA GLY A 94 -12.88 8.30 -25.94
C GLY A 94 -13.96 7.22 -25.80
N SER A 95 -14.02 6.24 -26.70
CA SER A 95 -14.97 5.13 -26.71
C SER A 95 -14.36 3.87 -27.33
N ILE A 96 -14.82 2.71 -26.85
CA ILE A 96 -14.46 1.40 -27.39
C ILE A 96 -15.68 0.67 -27.99
N ALA A 97 -16.80 1.35 -28.19
CA ALA A 97 -18.05 0.76 -28.68
C ALA A 97 -17.90 -0.10 -29.95
N PRO A 98 -17.05 0.25 -30.95
CA PRO A 98 -16.85 -0.59 -32.13
C PRO A 98 -16.33 -2.00 -31.82
N LEU A 99 -15.67 -2.21 -30.68
CA LEU A 99 -15.17 -3.52 -30.28
C LEU A 99 -16.30 -4.53 -29.99
N ALA A 100 -17.55 -4.09 -29.87
CA ALA A 100 -18.70 -4.98 -29.69
C ALA A 100 -18.89 -5.96 -30.87
N ALA A 101 -18.33 -5.67 -32.05
CA ALA A 101 -18.32 -6.60 -33.17
C ALA A 101 -17.40 -7.82 -32.95
N LEU A 102 -16.43 -7.72 -32.04
CA LEU A 102 -15.51 -8.82 -31.73
C LEU A 102 -16.21 -9.83 -30.81
N GLN A 103 -16.20 -11.10 -31.22
CA GLN A 103 -16.92 -12.21 -30.55
C GLN A 103 -15.97 -13.29 -30.01
N GLN A 104 -14.66 -13.06 -30.11
CA GLN A 104 -13.60 -14.03 -29.77
C GLN A 104 -12.59 -13.45 -28.77
N LEU A 105 -12.80 -12.23 -28.27
CA LEU A 105 -11.85 -11.59 -27.39
C LEU A 105 -11.83 -12.29 -26.03
N THR A 106 -10.64 -12.72 -25.61
CA THR A 106 -10.40 -13.40 -24.34
C THR A 106 -9.64 -12.52 -23.35
N VAL A 107 -8.80 -11.61 -23.86
CA VAL A 107 -7.98 -10.69 -23.08
C VAL A 107 -8.12 -9.28 -23.65
N CYS A 108 -8.52 -8.34 -22.82
CA CYS A 108 -8.63 -6.93 -23.18
C CYS A 108 -7.92 -6.06 -22.14
N VAL A 109 -6.93 -5.29 -22.60
CA VAL A 109 -6.15 -4.36 -21.77
C VAL A 109 -6.40 -2.94 -22.26
N LEU A 110 -6.95 -2.12 -21.37
CA LEU A 110 -7.46 -0.77 -21.58
C LEU A 110 -6.91 0.20 -20.54
N ALA A 111 -5.71 -0.07 -20.01
CA ALA A 111 -5.13 0.73 -18.94
C ALA A 111 -4.75 2.15 -19.42
N HIS A 112 -4.98 3.18 -18.60
CA HIS A 112 -4.60 4.57 -18.92
C HIS A 112 -5.20 5.12 -20.23
N CYS A 113 -6.50 4.88 -20.46
CA CYS A 113 -7.20 5.34 -21.67
C CYS A 113 -8.20 6.49 -21.43
N GLN A 114 -8.33 6.96 -20.18
CA GLN A 114 -9.33 7.97 -19.78
C GLN A 114 -10.78 7.56 -20.11
N LEU A 115 -11.06 6.25 -20.13
CA LEU A 115 -12.37 5.72 -20.48
C LEU A 115 -13.38 5.98 -19.37
N ARG A 116 -14.58 6.39 -19.75
CA ARG A 116 -15.74 6.49 -18.86
C ARG A 116 -16.74 5.34 -19.07
N SER A 117 -16.66 4.67 -20.22
CA SER A 117 -17.55 3.59 -20.61
C SER A 117 -16.79 2.30 -20.93
N LEU A 118 -17.40 1.17 -20.60
CA LEU A 118 -16.99 -0.17 -21.03
C LEU A 118 -17.79 -0.66 -22.25
N ASP A 119 -18.66 0.18 -22.81
CA ASP A 119 -19.44 -0.13 -24.01
C ASP A 119 -18.51 -0.49 -25.16
N GLY A 120 -18.67 -1.70 -25.69
CA GLY A 120 -17.76 -2.37 -26.60
C GLY A 120 -17.34 -3.77 -26.14
N LEU A 121 -17.41 -4.06 -24.84
CA LEU A 121 -16.99 -5.37 -24.30
C LEU A 121 -18.09 -6.45 -24.36
N GLN A 122 -19.36 -6.06 -24.46
CA GLN A 122 -20.52 -6.96 -24.47
C GLN A 122 -20.45 -8.03 -25.56
N GLY A 123 -19.87 -7.70 -26.73
CA GLY A 123 -19.74 -8.64 -27.84
C GLY A 123 -18.91 -9.87 -27.51
N SER A 124 -17.94 -9.76 -26.60
CA SER A 124 -17.08 -10.88 -26.20
C SER A 124 -17.34 -11.35 -24.77
N ALA A 125 -18.40 -10.88 -24.10
CA ALA A 125 -18.64 -11.09 -22.67
C ALA A 125 -18.59 -12.57 -22.23
N ALA A 126 -19.12 -13.48 -23.06
CA ALA A 126 -19.13 -14.92 -22.77
C ALA A 126 -17.74 -15.61 -22.87
N LYS A 127 -16.73 -14.97 -23.44
CA LYS A 127 -15.38 -15.53 -23.64
C LYS A 127 -14.28 -14.73 -22.98
N LEU A 128 -14.59 -13.51 -22.53
CA LEU A 128 -13.61 -12.57 -22.05
C LEU A 128 -13.17 -12.99 -20.63
N LYS A 129 -11.93 -13.48 -20.53
CA LYS A 129 -11.33 -14.03 -19.31
C LYS A 129 -10.57 -12.99 -18.51
N SER A 130 -10.02 -11.98 -19.17
CA SER A 130 -9.23 -10.94 -18.51
C SER A 130 -9.57 -9.55 -19.03
N VAL A 131 -10.08 -8.71 -18.13
CA VAL A 131 -10.24 -7.27 -18.34
C VAL A 131 -9.27 -6.53 -17.43
N ILE A 132 -8.43 -5.70 -18.04
CA ILE A 132 -7.55 -4.80 -17.31
C ILE A 132 -7.89 -3.37 -17.74
N ALA A 133 -8.63 -2.64 -16.92
CA ALA A 133 -9.10 -1.28 -17.19
C ALA A 133 -8.70 -0.31 -16.07
N ASN A 134 -7.49 -0.47 -15.54
CA ASN A 134 -6.95 0.45 -14.53
C ASN A 134 -6.67 1.85 -15.11
N ASP A 135 -6.65 2.85 -14.23
CA ASP A 135 -6.33 4.24 -14.60
C ASP A 135 -7.29 4.81 -15.66
N ASN A 136 -8.58 4.71 -15.36
CA ASN A 136 -9.65 5.26 -16.18
C ASN A 136 -10.56 6.13 -15.32
N GLN A 137 -11.66 6.57 -15.89
CA GLN A 137 -12.68 7.42 -15.25
C GLN A 137 -14.03 6.70 -15.23
N LEU A 138 -14.01 5.39 -14.99
CA LEU A 138 -15.21 4.57 -14.97
C LEU A 138 -16.10 4.94 -13.78
N LEU A 139 -17.40 4.84 -14.00
CA LEU A 139 -18.47 5.02 -13.01
C LEU A 139 -19.30 3.74 -12.97
N LEU A 140 -19.74 3.33 -11.78
CA LEU A 140 -20.70 2.25 -11.57
C LEU A 140 -21.85 2.75 -10.70
N TYR A 141 -23.05 2.36 -11.10
CA TYR A 141 -24.27 2.64 -10.36
C TYR A 141 -25.20 1.44 -10.49
N SER A 142 -25.69 0.93 -9.36
CA SER A 142 -26.66 -0.16 -9.40
C SER A 142 -28.04 0.39 -9.78
N PRO A 143 -28.74 -0.20 -10.77
CA PRO A 143 -30.08 0.22 -11.18
C PRO A 143 -31.12 0.17 -10.04
N THR A 144 -30.87 -0.66 -9.02
CA THR A 144 -31.75 -0.83 -7.86
C THR A 144 -31.43 0.12 -6.71
N SER A 145 -30.39 0.95 -6.84
CA SER A 145 -30.03 1.95 -5.83
C SER A 145 -30.95 3.18 -5.95
N HIS A 146 -31.20 3.87 -4.83
CA HIS A 146 -31.97 5.11 -4.84
C HIS A 146 -31.17 6.22 -5.53
N MET A 147 -31.78 6.94 -6.46
CA MET A 147 -31.12 8.03 -7.20
C MET A 147 -30.72 9.16 -6.27
N LEU A 148 -29.46 9.61 -6.36
CA LEU A 148 -29.06 10.87 -5.76
C LEU A 148 -29.81 12.03 -6.43
N ALA A 149 -30.50 12.84 -5.62
CA ALA A 149 -31.01 14.12 -6.07
C ALA A 149 -29.85 15.02 -6.53
N GLY A 150 -29.83 15.40 -7.80
CA GLY A 150 -28.82 16.31 -8.37
C GLY A 150 -27.66 15.66 -9.13
N ALA A 151 -27.62 14.32 -9.26
CA ALA A 151 -26.66 13.67 -10.15
C ALA A 151 -26.98 13.96 -11.63
N ASN A 152 -25.94 14.14 -12.45
CA ASN A 152 -26.10 14.32 -13.89
C ASN A 152 -26.73 13.07 -14.53
N SER A 153 -27.85 13.24 -15.22
CA SER A 153 -28.61 12.14 -15.84
C SER A 153 -27.76 11.30 -16.79
N ASP A 154 -26.85 11.93 -17.54
CA ASP A 154 -25.99 11.23 -18.51
C ASP A 154 -24.95 10.34 -17.82
N ASP A 155 -24.41 10.81 -16.69
CA ASP A 155 -23.40 10.07 -15.92
C ASP A 155 -24.02 8.87 -15.21
N VAL A 156 -25.27 9.00 -14.75
CA VAL A 156 -26.04 7.89 -14.18
C VAL A 156 -26.33 6.84 -15.26
N ALA A 157 -26.81 7.27 -16.44
CA ALA A 157 -27.07 6.35 -17.55
C ALA A 157 -25.80 5.60 -17.98
N LEU A 158 -24.66 6.28 -18.03
CA LEU A 158 -23.37 5.68 -18.34
C LEU A 158 -22.94 4.67 -17.26
N ALA A 159 -23.11 5.03 -15.99
CA ALA A 159 -22.74 4.18 -14.86
C ALA A 159 -23.60 2.92 -14.77
N VAL A 160 -24.90 3.03 -15.08
CA VAL A 160 -25.82 1.90 -15.22
C VAL A 160 -25.40 1.00 -16.37
N LYS A 161 -25.07 1.57 -17.53
CA LYS A 161 -24.60 0.79 -18.67
C LYS A 161 -23.31 0.02 -18.35
N ASN A 162 -22.37 0.65 -17.65
CA ASN A 162 -21.15 -0.05 -17.20
C ASN A 162 -21.46 -1.20 -16.23
N TYR A 163 -22.42 -0.99 -15.32
CA TYR A 163 -22.88 -2.03 -14.39
C TYR A 163 -23.47 -3.24 -15.16
N GLU A 164 -24.32 -2.98 -16.14
CA GLU A 164 -24.91 -4.03 -16.99
C GLU A 164 -23.83 -4.81 -17.74
N ILE A 165 -22.89 -4.10 -18.39
CA ILE A 165 -21.79 -4.74 -19.13
C ILE A 165 -20.94 -5.61 -18.21
N LEU A 166 -20.59 -5.14 -17.00
CA LEU A 166 -19.85 -5.96 -16.04
C LEU A 166 -20.64 -7.20 -15.63
N SER A 167 -21.97 -7.10 -15.49
CA SER A 167 -22.82 -8.25 -15.15
C SER A 167 -22.84 -9.34 -16.23
N GLU A 168 -22.57 -8.98 -17.49
CA GLU A 168 -22.50 -9.92 -18.62
C GLU A 168 -21.19 -10.71 -18.68
N LEU A 169 -20.10 -10.23 -18.06
CA LEU A 169 -18.74 -10.83 -18.13
C LEU A 169 -18.59 -12.11 -17.27
N THR A 170 -19.51 -13.05 -17.42
CA THR A 170 -19.63 -14.28 -16.61
C THR A 170 -18.41 -15.22 -16.70
N ALA A 171 -17.65 -15.14 -17.80
CA ALA A 171 -16.43 -15.93 -18.02
C ALA A 171 -15.15 -15.29 -17.46
N CYS A 172 -15.25 -14.09 -16.86
CA CYS A 172 -14.09 -13.34 -16.41
C CYS A 172 -13.39 -14.03 -15.22
N GLU A 173 -12.09 -14.25 -15.37
CA GLU A 173 -11.20 -14.83 -14.36
C GLU A 173 -10.31 -13.77 -13.70
N THR A 174 -10.05 -12.65 -14.39
CA THR A 174 -9.20 -11.55 -13.92
C THR A 174 -9.83 -10.21 -14.27
N LEU A 175 -10.23 -9.47 -13.24
CA LEU A 175 -10.78 -8.12 -13.36
C LEU A 175 -9.92 -7.13 -12.59
N VAL A 176 -9.36 -6.15 -13.30
CA VAL A 176 -8.55 -5.08 -12.71
C VAL A 176 -9.18 -3.74 -13.08
N LEU A 177 -9.79 -3.08 -12.09
CA LEU A 177 -10.38 -1.75 -12.21
C LEU A 177 -9.65 -0.71 -11.34
N SER A 178 -8.45 -1.02 -10.86
CA SER A 178 -7.68 -0.13 -9.98
C SER A 178 -7.55 1.29 -10.54
N ARG A 179 -7.48 2.29 -9.66
CA ARG A 179 -7.26 3.71 -10.04
C ARG A 179 -8.37 4.23 -10.95
N ASN A 180 -9.62 3.91 -10.61
CA ASN A 180 -10.81 4.57 -11.11
C ASN A 180 -11.42 5.34 -9.93
N PRO A 181 -10.95 6.57 -9.62
CA PRO A 181 -11.26 7.25 -8.36
C PRO A 181 -12.74 7.59 -8.18
N HIS A 182 -13.52 7.61 -9.26
CA HIS A 182 -14.95 7.89 -9.26
C HIS A 182 -15.83 6.63 -9.35
N LEU A 183 -15.25 5.43 -9.28
CA LEU A 183 -15.93 4.18 -9.60
C LEU A 183 -17.25 3.99 -8.84
N CYS A 184 -17.29 4.33 -7.54
CA CYS A 184 -18.47 4.18 -6.69
C CYS A 184 -18.92 5.50 -6.05
N THR A 185 -18.55 6.66 -6.59
CA THR A 185 -18.89 7.96 -5.97
C THR A 185 -20.39 8.28 -6.00
N LEU A 186 -21.14 7.64 -6.88
CA LEU A 186 -22.61 7.76 -6.95
C LEU A 186 -23.32 6.85 -5.95
N HIS A 187 -22.58 6.08 -5.13
CA HIS A 187 -23.16 5.28 -4.07
C HIS A 187 -23.13 6.05 -2.76
N VAL A 188 -24.31 6.38 -2.25
CA VAL A 188 -24.47 6.88 -0.88
C VAL A 188 -24.87 5.71 0.00
N ILE A 189 -24.08 5.47 1.03
CA ILE A 189 -24.49 4.60 2.14
C ILE A 189 -25.52 5.42 2.92
N PRO A 190 -26.74 4.93 3.15
CA PRO A 190 -27.68 5.65 4.00
C PRO A 190 -27.07 5.75 5.40
N ASP A 191 -26.62 6.95 5.77
CA ASP A 191 -26.16 7.31 7.12
C ASP A 191 -27.35 7.32 8.09
N THR A 192 -28.03 6.19 8.30
CA THR A 192 -28.99 5.92 9.39
C THR A 192 -29.43 4.46 9.32
N ILE A 193 -28.57 3.53 9.71
CA ILE A 193 -29.02 2.45 10.57
C ILE A 193 -28.14 2.64 11.79
N GLU A 194 -28.70 3.34 12.78
CA GLU A 194 -28.12 3.39 14.12
C GLU A 194 -27.76 1.95 14.51
N GLU A 195 -26.62 1.83 15.17
CA GLU A 195 -26.15 0.62 15.78
C GLU A 195 -27.29 0.02 16.63
N GLU A 196 -28.09 -0.89 16.05
CA GLU A 196 -28.85 -1.84 16.85
C GLU A 196 -27.79 -2.76 17.43
N GLU A 197 -27.32 -2.35 18.61
CA GLU A 197 -26.58 -3.19 19.53
C GLU A 197 -27.27 -4.55 19.55
N GLU A 198 -26.53 -5.59 19.14
CA GLU A 198 -26.88 -6.97 19.45
C GLU A 198 -26.89 -7.11 20.98
N GLU A 199 -27.98 -6.72 21.63
CA GLU A 199 -28.26 -7.17 22.99
C GLU A 199 -28.57 -8.66 22.93
N GLU A 200 -27.53 -9.47 23.13
CA GLU A 200 -27.64 -10.85 23.60
C GLU A 200 -28.44 -10.85 24.92
N THR A 201 -29.77 -10.92 24.83
CA THR A 201 -30.61 -11.32 25.96
C THR A 201 -31.03 -12.77 25.77
N GLU A 202 -30.36 -13.65 26.52
CA GLU A 202 -30.83 -15.00 26.76
C GLU A 202 -32.21 -14.99 27.45
N GLN A 203 -33.01 -16.02 27.14
CA GLN A 203 -34.23 -16.47 27.86
C GLN A 203 -35.52 -15.70 27.45
N THR A 204 -36.58 -16.29 26.88
CA THR A 204 -37.30 -17.52 27.23
C THR A 204 -38.34 -17.88 26.14
N GLU A 205 -38.76 -19.14 26.16
CA GLU A 205 -39.77 -19.84 25.34
C GLU A 205 -41.09 -19.08 25.04
N ASN A 206 -41.58 -19.10 23.78
CA ASN A 206 -42.76 -19.89 23.35
C ASN A 206 -43.44 -19.44 22.02
N LYS A 207 -43.51 -20.42 21.11
CA LYS A 207 -44.50 -20.74 20.06
C LYS A 207 -44.61 -19.96 18.73
N PRO A 208 -44.88 -20.67 17.61
CA PRO A 208 -44.72 -20.16 16.26
C PRO A 208 -46.05 -19.64 15.69
N SER A 209 -46.02 -18.50 14.98
CA SER A 209 -47.12 -18.08 14.12
C SER A 209 -46.77 -18.36 12.66
N LYS A 210 -47.76 -18.93 11.96
CA LYS A 210 -47.72 -19.44 10.60
C LYS A 210 -47.28 -18.38 9.59
N THR A 211 -46.15 -18.59 8.92
CA THR A 211 -45.83 -17.92 7.66
C THR A 211 -46.38 -18.73 6.49
N VAL A 212 -47.09 -18.04 5.61
CA VAL A 212 -47.64 -18.49 4.33
C VAL A 212 -46.52 -19.02 3.43
N PRO A 213 -46.67 -20.16 2.73
CA PRO A 213 -45.67 -20.64 1.78
C PRO A 213 -45.86 -19.90 0.45
N GLY A 214 -45.00 -18.93 0.15
CA GLY A 214 -45.05 -18.24 -1.14
C GLY A 214 -44.22 -16.97 -1.29
N GLU A 215 -43.71 -16.37 -0.21
CA GLU A 215 -42.81 -15.22 -0.33
C GLU A 215 -41.35 -15.69 -0.43
N VAL A 216 -40.77 -15.45 -1.60
CA VAL A 216 -39.33 -15.50 -1.86
C VAL A 216 -38.62 -14.69 -0.79
N PRO A 217 -37.56 -15.20 -0.13
CA PRO A 217 -36.91 -14.45 0.94
C PRO A 217 -36.33 -13.15 0.37
N LYS A 218 -36.66 -12.05 1.04
CA LYS A 218 -36.19 -10.68 0.79
C LYS A 218 -34.68 -10.65 0.49
N ARG A 219 -34.33 -10.68 -0.80
CA ARG A 219 -32.96 -10.56 -1.36
C ARG A 219 -32.70 -9.19 -1.97
N GLU A 220 -33.68 -8.28 -1.91
CA GLU A 220 -33.68 -7.03 -2.67
C GLU A 220 -32.73 -5.96 -2.10
N ALA A 221 -32.35 -6.05 -0.81
CA ALA A 221 -31.42 -5.12 -0.18
C ALA A 221 -29.95 -5.30 -0.63
N ASP A 222 -29.58 -6.49 -1.13
CA ASP A 222 -28.19 -6.87 -1.40
C ASP A 222 -27.65 -6.36 -2.74
N TRP A 223 -28.55 -6.00 -3.66
CA TRP A 223 -28.20 -5.50 -5.00
C TRP A 223 -28.00 -3.99 -5.05
N THR A 224 -28.15 -3.28 -3.94
CA THR A 224 -28.05 -1.82 -3.89
C THR A 224 -26.62 -1.30 -4.13
N HIS A 225 -25.59 -2.11 -3.84
CA HIS A 225 -24.19 -1.71 -3.99
C HIS A 225 -23.71 -1.83 -5.45
N PRO A 226 -23.00 -0.84 -6.05
CA PRO A 226 -22.57 -0.89 -7.45
C PRO A 226 -21.66 -2.09 -7.82
N LEU A 227 -20.88 -2.57 -6.85
CA LEU A 227 -20.00 -3.74 -7.03
C LEU A 227 -20.74 -5.09 -7.03
N SER A 228 -22.06 -5.12 -6.77
CA SER A 228 -22.85 -6.35 -6.80
C SER A 228 -22.86 -7.01 -8.20
N SER A 229 -22.71 -6.22 -9.27
CA SER A 229 -22.52 -6.70 -10.65
C SER A 229 -21.40 -7.76 -10.78
N ILE A 230 -20.34 -7.63 -9.98
CA ILE A 230 -19.17 -8.53 -10.02
C ILE A 230 -19.52 -9.93 -9.50
N GLU A 231 -20.57 -10.09 -8.68
CA GLU A 231 -21.02 -11.40 -8.16
C GLU A 231 -21.37 -12.40 -9.28
N LYS A 232 -21.78 -11.90 -10.46
CA LYS A 232 -22.07 -12.74 -11.64
C LYS A 232 -20.81 -13.43 -12.21
N MET A 233 -19.61 -12.95 -11.89
CA MET A 233 -18.34 -13.51 -12.36
C MET A 233 -17.90 -14.69 -11.49
N THR A 234 -18.59 -15.82 -11.58
CA THR A 234 -18.36 -16.99 -10.70
C THR A 234 -16.99 -17.63 -10.84
N HIS A 235 -16.30 -17.41 -11.97
CA HIS A 235 -14.96 -17.92 -12.25
C HIS A 235 -13.83 -16.95 -11.85
N LEU A 236 -14.15 -15.80 -11.25
CA LEU A 236 -13.20 -14.75 -10.93
C LEU A 236 -12.15 -15.26 -9.92
N ARG A 237 -10.87 -15.17 -10.29
CA ARG A 237 -9.73 -15.57 -9.47
C ARG A 237 -8.94 -14.39 -8.94
N LYS A 238 -8.90 -13.30 -9.72
CA LYS A 238 -8.15 -12.07 -9.42
C LYS A 238 -9.06 -10.87 -9.55
N LEU A 239 -9.20 -10.12 -8.46
CA LEU A 239 -9.96 -8.88 -8.41
C LEU A 239 -9.09 -7.77 -7.83
N SER A 240 -9.00 -6.66 -8.56
CA SER A 240 -8.25 -5.49 -8.11
C SER A 240 -9.10 -4.23 -8.25
N LEU A 241 -9.40 -3.61 -7.11
CA LEU A 241 -10.17 -2.37 -6.97
C LEU A 241 -9.39 -1.34 -6.13
N SER A 242 -8.06 -1.37 -6.18
CA SER A 242 -7.21 -0.43 -5.45
C SER A 242 -7.36 0.99 -5.98
N GLY A 243 -7.46 2.03 -5.15
CA GLY A 243 -7.53 3.42 -5.64
C GLY A 243 -8.87 3.76 -6.30
N CYS A 244 -9.97 3.14 -5.87
CA CYS A 244 -11.29 3.35 -6.45
C CYS A 244 -12.22 4.24 -5.60
N GLY A 245 -11.70 4.78 -4.50
CA GLY A 245 -12.48 5.64 -3.59
C GLY A 245 -13.57 4.88 -2.83
N LEU A 246 -13.41 3.56 -2.63
CA LEU A 246 -14.43 2.74 -1.98
C LEU A 246 -14.56 3.09 -0.49
N THR A 247 -15.78 3.32 -0.03
CA THR A 247 -16.13 3.57 1.38
C THR A 247 -16.70 2.32 2.06
N SER A 248 -17.38 1.47 1.30
CA SER A 248 -17.94 0.20 1.72
C SER A 248 -17.74 -0.89 0.66
N LEU A 249 -18.07 -2.12 1.04
CA LEU A 249 -18.16 -3.29 0.16
C LEU A 249 -19.61 -3.84 0.24
N PRO A 250 -20.06 -4.66 -0.72
CA PRO A 250 -21.36 -5.33 -0.60
C PRO A 250 -21.46 -6.21 0.65
N SER A 251 -22.58 -6.12 1.39
CA SER A 251 -22.82 -6.90 2.62
C SER A 251 -22.72 -8.41 2.38
N HIS A 252 -23.29 -8.90 1.29
CA HIS A 252 -23.18 -10.28 0.83
C HIS A 252 -22.40 -10.35 -0.49
N TRP A 253 -21.08 -10.52 -0.39
CA TRP A 253 -20.22 -10.64 -1.56
C TRP A 253 -19.79 -12.10 -1.81
N PHE A 254 -20.50 -12.79 -2.72
CA PHE A 254 -20.26 -14.19 -3.04
C PHE A 254 -19.33 -14.36 -4.24
N LEU A 255 -18.03 -14.51 -3.97
CA LEU A 255 -17.01 -14.75 -4.99
C LEU A 255 -16.14 -15.94 -4.56
N PRO A 256 -16.57 -17.20 -4.82
CA PRO A 256 -15.99 -18.39 -4.20
C PRO A 256 -14.61 -18.79 -4.77
N MET A 257 -14.24 -18.27 -5.94
CA MET A 257 -12.98 -18.61 -6.62
C MET A 257 -11.89 -17.54 -6.47
N VAL A 258 -12.16 -16.42 -5.80
CA VAL A 258 -11.22 -15.29 -5.73
C VAL A 258 -10.06 -15.61 -4.81
N THR A 259 -8.87 -15.74 -5.39
CA THR A 259 -7.64 -16.03 -4.65
C THR A 259 -6.81 -14.78 -4.38
N GLU A 260 -6.98 -13.73 -5.19
CA GLU A 260 -6.21 -12.49 -5.12
C GLU A 260 -7.18 -11.31 -5.12
N LEU A 261 -7.22 -10.57 -4.01
CA LEU A 261 -8.08 -9.43 -3.80
C LEU A 261 -7.24 -8.22 -3.39
N ARG A 262 -7.21 -7.18 -4.23
CA ARG A 262 -6.56 -5.91 -3.91
C ARG A 262 -7.58 -4.79 -3.75
N LEU A 263 -7.54 -4.12 -2.61
CA LEU A 263 -8.42 -3.04 -2.18
C LEU A 263 -7.61 -1.87 -1.58
N SER A 264 -6.31 -1.77 -1.90
CA SER A 264 -5.44 -0.73 -1.35
C SER A 264 -5.81 0.67 -1.79
N HIS A 265 -5.43 1.70 -1.01
CA HIS A 265 -5.72 3.10 -1.31
C HIS A 265 -7.22 3.36 -1.52
N ASN A 266 -8.05 2.90 -0.59
CA ASN A 266 -9.49 3.20 -0.54
C ASN A 266 -9.81 3.90 0.81
N ALA A 267 -11.09 4.15 1.09
CA ALA A 267 -11.56 4.79 2.31
C ALA A 267 -12.41 3.81 3.16
N LEU A 268 -12.06 2.52 3.15
CA LEU A 268 -12.82 1.50 3.87
C LEU A 268 -12.61 1.65 5.38
N LYS A 269 -13.69 1.84 6.13
CA LYS A 269 -13.68 1.90 7.61
C LYS A 269 -13.71 0.52 8.27
N SER A 270 -14.34 -0.43 7.59
CA SER A 270 -14.43 -1.83 8.01
C SER A 270 -14.59 -2.74 6.79
N LEU A 271 -14.16 -3.98 6.91
CA LEU A 271 -14.45 -5.07 5.99
C LEU A 271 -15.70 -5.81 6.51
N ILE A 272 -16.89 -5.31 6.15
CA ILE A 272 -18.16 -5.99 6.44
C ILE A 272 -18.60 -6.77 5.20
N PRO A 273 -18.14 -8.01 5.02
CA PRO A 273 -18.99 -8.93 4.31
C PRO A 273 -19.24 -10.15 5.16
N GLU A 274 -20.53 -10.37 5.39
CA GLU A 274 -21.03 -11.67 5.79
C GLU A 274 -20.88 -12.72 4.67
N GLY A 275 -20.46 -12.30 3.47
CA GLY A 275 -20.20 -13.13 2.30
C GLY A 275 -19.00 -14.08 2.37
N VAL A 276 -18.80 -14.80 1.25
CA VAL A 276 -17.84 -15.90 1.09
C VAL A 276 -16.48 -15.44 0.59
N ILE A 277 -16.36 -14.22 0.04
CA ILE A 277 -15.13 -13.74 -0.61
C ILE A 277 -13.85 -14.00 0.21
N PHE A 278 -13.82 -13.62 1.48
CA PHE A 278 -12.64 -13.78 2.34
C PHE A 278 -12.33 -15.23 2.77
N ARG A 279 -13.23 -16.18 2.50
CA ARG A 279 -12.96 -17.62 2.73
C ARG A 279 -12.13 -18.25 1.61
N SER A 280 -11.98 -17.59 0.47
CA SER A 280 -11.22 -18.10 -0.70
C SER A 280 -9.91 -17.36 -0.97
N VAL A 281 -9.77 -16.13 -0.43
CA VAL A 281 -8.64 -15.24 -0.68
C VAL A 281 -7.35 -15.75 -0.03
N LYS A 282 -6.29 -15.79 -0.82
CA LYS A 282 -4.90 -16.12 -0.41
C LYS A 282 -4.01 -14.87 -0.38
N ILE A 283 -4.25 -13.92 -1.27
CA ILE A 283 -3.52 -12.65 -1.34
C ILE A 283 -4.53 -11.53 -1.09
N LEU A 284 -4.36 -10.82 0.02
CA LEU A 284 -5.22 -9.71 0.41
C LEU A 284 -4.38 -8.45 0.59
N ASP A 285 -4.70 -7.40 -0.16
CA ASP A 285 -4.11 -6.08 0.03
C ASP A 285 -5.21 -5.09 0.44
N VAL A 286 -5.16 -4.64 1.68
CA VAL A 286 -6.05 -3.62 2.27
C VAL A 286 -5.23 -2.45 2.82
N SER A 287 -3.99 -2.27 2.33
CA SER A 287 -3.12 -1.16 2.72
C SER A 287 -3.72 0.19 2.35
N HIS A 288 -3.39 1.24 3.10
CA HIS A 288 -3.87 2.61 2.87
C HIS A 288 -5.40 2.67 2.82
N ASN A 289 -6.05 2.22 3.89
CA ASN A 289 -7.50 2.33 4.13
C ASN A 289 -7.73 3.03 5.47
N GLN A 290 -8.99 3.14 5.90
CA GLN A 290 -9.38 3.76 7.17
C GLN A 290 -9.85 2.71 8.18
N LEU A 291 -9.31 1.49 8.12
CA LEU A 291 -9.74 0.41 9.00
C LEU A 291 -9.40 0.77 10.45
N GLN A 292 -10.43 0.85 11.29
CA GLN A 292 -10.29 1.27 12.69
C GLN A 292 -10.01 0.10 13.64
N LYS A 293 -10.54 -1.09 13.34
CA LYS A 293 -10.45 -2.26 14.23
C LYS A 293 -9.79 -3.43 13.51
N LEU A 294 -8.79 -4.02 14.15
CA LEU A 294 -8.12 -5.25 13.66
C LEU A 294 -9.08 -6.45 13.58
N SER A 295 -10.15 -6.44 14.39
CA SER A 295 -11.19 -7.48 14.43
C SER A 295 -11.87 -7.74 13.09
N THR A 296 -11.85 -6.76 12.18
CA THR A 296 -12.41 -6.85 10.83
C THR A 296 -11.75 -7.96 9.99
N LEU A 297 -10.49 -8.32 10.30
CA LEU A 297 -9.74 -9.37 9.60
C LEU A 297 -10.06 -10.79 10.09
N ARG A 298 -10.91 -10.97 11.11
CA ARG A 298 -11.22 -12.26 11.74
C ARG A 298 -11.63 -13.36 10.76
N ARG A 299 -12.31 -12.99 9.67
CA ARG A 299 -12.84 -13.92 8.65
C ARG A 299 -11.80 -14.33 7.58
N CYS A 300 -10.64 -13.67 7.52
CA CYS A 300 -9.61 -13.86 6.49
C CYS A 300 -8.69 -15.07 6.78
N ARG A 301 -9.26 -16.24 7.12
CA ARG A 301 -8.53 -17.41 7.65
C ARG A 301 -7.50 -18.04 6.68
N PHE A 302 -7.71 -17.89 5.38
CA PHE A 302 -6.92 -18.58 4.34
C PHE A 302 -5.87 -17.68 3.66
N VAL A 303 -5.71 -16.44 4.14
CA VAL A 303 -4.74 -15.50 3.61
C VAL A 303 -3.31 -15.96 3.92
N ARG A 304 -2.44 -15.87 2.90
CA ARG A 304 -1.00 -16.15 2.94
C ARG A 304 -0.16 -14.90 2.79
N HIS A 305 -0.61 -13.96 1.96
CA HIS A 305 0.04 -12.67 1.76
C HIS A 305 -0.94 -11.56 2.14
N LEU A 306 -0.57 -10.76 3.13
CA LEU A 306 -1.39 -9.68 3.66
C LEU A 306 -0.63 -8.35 3.57
N CYS A 307 -1.29 -7.31 3.06
CA CYS A 307 -0.81 -5.94 3.19
C CYS A 307 -1.85 -5.13 3.98
N ILE A 308 -1.44 -4.55 5.10
CA ILE A 308 -2.27 -3.78 6.04
C ILE A 308 -1.67 -2.41 6.39
N SER A 309 -0.49 -2.07 5.88
CA SER A 309 0.17 -0.78 6.15
C SER A 309 -0.74 0.42 5.89
N GLY A 310 -0.67 1.46 6.73
CA GLY A 310 -1.41 2.71 6.53
C GLY A 310 -2.91 2.61 6.82
N ASN A 311 -3.29 1.81 7.83
CA ASN A 311 -4.64 1.79 8.40
C ASN A 311 -4.64 2.44 9.78
N ALA A 312 -5.79 2.97 10.21
CA ALA A 312 -5.91 3.72 11.47
C ALA A 312 -5.51 2.89 12.71
N PHE A 313 -5.81 1.59 12.75
CA PHE A 313 -5.41 0.71 13.86
C PHE A 313 -3.88 0.52 14.00
N LEU A 314 -3.08 0.94 13.01
CA LEU A 314 -1.61 0.94 13.08
C LEU A 314 -1.03 2.28 13.53
N GLU A 315 -1.86 3.32 13.64
CA GLU A 315 -1.43 4.68 14.02
C GLU A 315 -1.58 4.96 15.53
N GLU A 316 -2.05 3.99 16.33
CA GLU A 316 -2.40 4.15 17.76
C GLU A 316 -1.21 4.40 18.73
N ASP A 317 0.01 4.67 18.27
CA ASP A 317 1.13 5.12 19.12
C ASP A 317 1.31 6.66 19.11
N GLY A 318 0.23 7.44 18.93
CA GLY A 318 0.30 8.89 18.70
C GLY A 318 -0.84 9.76 19.24
N GLU A 319 -1.31 9.53 20.47
CA GLU A 319 -2.09 10.55 21.16
C GLU A 319 -1.18 11.69 21.67
N LEU A 320 -1.24 12.83 20.99
CA LEU A 320 -1.12 14.23 21.47
C LEU A 320 -0.62 15.13 20.32
N ALA A 321 -1.48 15.40 19.35
CA ALA A 321 -1.27 16.51 18.41
C ALA A 321 -2.61 17.15 18.05
N SER A 322 -3.36 17.58 19.07
CA SER A 322 -4.25 18.72 18.91
C SER A 322 -3.42 20.00 18.97
N GLU A 323 -3.45 20.75 17.87
CA GLU A 323 -3.11 22.17 17.76
C GLU A 323 -1.62 22.58 17.88
N ALA A 324 -0.92 22.65 16.74
CA ALA A 324 -0.21 23.87 16.32
C ALA A 324 0.45 23.70 14.94
N VAL A 325 0.29 24.74 14.13
CA VAL A 325 0.81 24.95 12.78
C VAL A 325 2.35 24.99 12.75
N SER A 326 2.99 24.30 11.80
CA SER A 326 3.82 24.90 10.74
C SER A 326 4.75 23.87 10.07
N LYS A 327 5.05 24.16 8.80
CA LYS A 327 5.76 23.37 7.80
C LYS A 327 7.16 22.95 8.28
N GLU A 328 7.47 21.66 8.20
CA GLU A 328 8.79 21.17 7.84
C GLU A 328 8.72 19.71 7.37
N GLU A 329 9.43 19.41 6.29
CA GLU A 329 9.40 18.14 5.58
C GLU A 329 10.31 17.09 6.27
N VAL A 330 9.78 15.84 6.34
CA VAL A 330 10.45 14.53 6.53
C VAL A 330 10.58 14.01 7.98
N PRO A 331 10.36 12.70 8.28
CA PRO A 331 9.77 11.60 7.49
C PRO A 331 8.44 11.06 8.06
N LYS A 332 7.58 10.51 7.20
CA LYS A 332 6.45 9.67 7.60
C LYS A 332 6.98 8.52 8.45
N THR A 333 6.68 8.53 9.75
CA THR A 333 6.95 7.44 10.67
C THR A 333 6.30 6.17 10.10
N ARG A 334 7.13 5.19 9.76
CA ARG A 334 6.68 3.88 9.27
C ARG A 334 5.83 3.26 10.37
N ALA A 335 4.50 3.30 10.21
CA ALA A 335 3.56 2.68 11.13
C ALA A 335 4.05 1.27 11.46
N LYS A 336 4.43 1.03 12.72
CA LYS A 336 5.09 -0.20 13.13
C LYS A 336 4.03 -1.24 13.44
N LEU A 337 4.16 -2.42 12.83
CA LEU A 337 3.45 -3.61 13.28
C LEU A 337 3.81 -3.83 14.76
N THR A 338 2.83 -3.77 15.66
CA THR A 338 3.06 -4.09 17.07
C THR A 338 3.04 -5.61 17.28
N PRO A 339 3.71 -6.15 18.31
CA PRO A 339 3.66 -7.57 18.63
C PRO A 339 2.24 -8.10 18.84
N GLY A 340 1.36 -7.28 19.42
CA GLY A 340 -0.06 -7.61 19.62
C GLY A 340 -0.80 -7.83 18.30
N ILE A 341 -0.55 -6.99 17.29
CA ILE A 341 -1.16 -7.13 15.96
C ILE A 341 -0.74 -8.43 15.31
N VAL A 342 0.56 -8.75 15.30
CA VAL A 342 1.02 -10.00 14.69
C VAL A 342 0.60 -11.24 15.48
N HIS A 343 0.50 -11.15 16.82
CA HIS A 343 -0.11 -12.23 17.60
C HIS A 343 -1.57 -12.47 17.17
N TYR A 344 -2.34 -11.40 16.98
CA TYR A 344 -3.69 -11.52 16.44
C TYR A 344 -3.70 -12.10 15.03
N LEU A 345 -2.81 -11.64 14.14
CA LEU A 345 -2.72 -12.13 12.76
C LEU A 345 -2.35 -13.62 12.70
N THR A 346 -1.37 -14.06 13.48
CA THR A 346 -0.96 -15.47 13.56
C THR A 346 -2.06 -16.37 14.11
N ARG A 347 -2.87 -15.87 15.06
CA ARG A 347 -4.05 -16.58 15.58
C ARG A 347 -5.20 -16.64 14.58
N THR A 348 -5.43 -15.55 13.83
CA THR A 348 -6.56 -15.46 12.88
C THR A 348 -6.27 -16.08 11.53
N MET A 349 -5.00 -16.10 11.10
CA MET A 349 -4.51 -16.56 9.80
C MET A 349 -3.33 -17.53 10.01
N PRO A 350 -3.60 -18.84 10.24
CA PRO A 350 -2.55 -19.80 10.59
C PRO A 350 -1.57 -20.09 9.45
N ASN A 351 -1.95 -19.81 8.20
CA ASN A 351 -1.12 -20.03 7.01
C ASN A 351 -0.49 -18.73 6.48
N LEU A 352 -0.40 -17.68 7.30
CA LEU A 352 0.14 -16.39 6.90
C LEU A 352 1.67 -16.49 6.72
N GLU A 353 2.16 -16.12 5.53
CA GLU A 353 3.58 -16.21 5.16
C GLU A 353 4.23 -14.82 5.13
N VAL A 354 3.52 -13.83 4.56
CA VAL A 354 4.05 -12.48 4.30
C VAL A 354 3.08 -11.42 4.81
N VAL A 355 3.61 -10.42 5.52
CA VAL A 355 2.89 -9.22 5.98
C VAL A 355 3.66 -7.98 5.53
N ASP A 356 3.00 -7.06 4.82
CA ASP A 356 3.58 -5.79 4.33
C ASP A 356 4.93 -5.98 3.61
N ASN A 357 5.00 -6.99 2.73
CA ASN A 357 6.19 -7.42 1.98
C ASN A 357 7.35 -7.95 2.84
N MET A 358 7.12 -8.24 4.13
CA MET A 358 8.08 -8.88 5.02
C MET A 358 7.64 -10.31 5.36
N MET A 359 8.60 -11.23 5.41
CA MET A 359 8.33 -12.59 5.88
C MET A 359 7.95 -12.56 7.36
N LEU A 360 6.89 -13.26 7.72
CA LEU A 360 6.40 -13.34 9.10
C LEU A 360 7.47 -13.89 10.05
N SER A 361 8.27 -14.85 9.59
CA SER A 361 9.40 -15.41 10.35
C SER A 361 10.45 -14.36 10.69
N THR A 362 10.72 -13.41 9.79
CA THR A 362 11.66 -12.32 10.03
C THR A 362 11.14 -11.36 11.09
N LEU A 363 9.84 -11.04 11.07
CA LEU A 363 9.20 -10.18 12.09
C LEU A 363 9.25 -10.85 13.48
N GLN A 364 8.92 -12.14 13.55
CA GLN A 364 8.99 -12.90 14.80
C GLN A 364 10.43 -12.98 15.35
N GLN A 365 11.44 -13.17 14.49
CA GLN A 365 12.84 -13.17 14.89
C GLN A 365 13.33 -11.80 15.37
N GLN A 366 12.94 -10.72 14.69
CA GLN A 366 13.30 -9.36 15.07
C GLN A 366 12.79 -9.03 16.47
N TRP A 367 11.53 -9.35 16.78
CA TRP A 367 11.01 -9.08 18.12
C TRP A 367 11.56 -10.00 19.20
N ALA A 368 11.84 -11.27 18.89
CA ALA A 368 12.52 -12.15 19.84
C ALA A 368 13.92 -11.62 20.21
N LEU A 369 14.59 -10.89 19.30
CA LEU A 369 15.84 -10.20 19.59
C LEU A 369 15.60 -8.92 20.40
N GLU A 370 14.62 -8.10 20.02
CA GLU A 370 14.27 -6.87 20.74
C GLU A 370 13.81 -7.15 22.19
N GLU A 371 13.03 -8.20 22.44
CA GLU A 371 12.64 -8.61 23.79
C GLU A 371 13.86 -9.03 24.62
N LYS A 372 14.79 -9.78 24.03
CA LYS A 372 16.04 -10.17 24.70
C LYS A 372 16.93 -8.96 25.00
N GLU A 373 16.97 -7.96 24.13
CA GLU A 373 17.68 -6.71 24.38
C GLU A 373 17.03 -5.89 25.48
N LYS A 374 15.69 -5.73 25.45
CA LYS A 374 14.94 -5.06 26.53
C LYS A 374 15.11 -5.77 27.88
N GLU A 375 15.13 -7.10 27.91
CA GLU A 375 15.38 -7.87 29.13
C GLU A 375 16.81 -7.65 29.66
N LYS A 376 17.81 -7.58 28.78
CA LYS A 376 19.20 -7.25 29.15
C LYS A 376 19.30 -5.84 29.70
N GLU A 377 18.69 -4.86 29.03
CA GLU A 377 18.67 -3.46 29.48
C GLU A 377 17.95 -3.32 30.83
N ALA A 378 16.85 -4.02 31.05
CA ALA A 378 16.14 -4.03 32.32
C ALA A 378 16.99 -4.62 33.46
N LYS A 379 17.68 -5.73 33.19
CA LYS A 379 18.63 -6.33 34.16
C LYS A 379 19.80 -5.39 34.46
N GLU A 380 20.30 -4.68 33.47
CA GLU A 380 21.39 -3.72 33.63
C GLU A 380 20.95 -2.47 34.42
N LYS A 381 19.75 -1.92 34.13
CA LYS A 381 19.13 -0.86 34.93
C LYS A 381 18.93 -1.28 36.39
N TYR A 382 18.38 -2.47 36.63
CA TYR A 382 18.21 -3.00 37.99
C TYR A 382 19.55 -3.16 38.72
N LYS A 383 20.60 -3.62 38.03
CA LYS A 383 21.96 -3.72 38.58
C LYS A 383 22.53 -2.35 38.94
N GLN A 384 22.38 -1.35 38.07
CA GLN A 384 22.82 0.02 38.34
C GLN A 384 22.06 0.64 39.53
N GLU A 385 20.76 0.40 39.62
CA GLU A 385 19.93 0.90 40.73
C GLU A 385 20.30 0.23 42.06
N ARG A 386 20.64 -1.06 42.06
CA ARG A 386 21.21 -1.75 43.24
C ARG A 386 22.53 -1.13 43.68
N ILE A 387 23.46 -0.91 42.74
CA ILE A 387 24.76 -0.30 43.03
C ILE A 387 24.58 1.11 43.60
N LYS A 388 23.63 1.89 43.05
CA LYS A 388 23.31 3.22 43.56
C LYS A 388 22.80 3.18 45.00
N LYS A 389 21.88 2.27 45.33
CA LYS A 389 21.35 2.08 46.69
C LYS A 389 22.42 1.57 47.68
N GLU A 390 23.35 0.74 47.22
CA GLU A 390 24.47 0.28 48.05
C GLU A 390 25.44 1.45 48.36
N LYS A 391 25.75 2.30 47.37
CA LYS A 391 26.56 3.51 47.58
C LYS A 391 25.90 4.54 48.50
N GLU A 392 24.60 4.79 48.33
CA GLU A 392 23.85 5.69 49.21
C GLU A 392 23.83 5.18 50.66
N LYS A 393 23.86 3.85 50.88
CA LYS A 393 23.99 3.26 52.22
C LYS A 393 25.40 3.38 52.80
N GLU A 394 26.43 3.20 51.98
CA GLU A 394 27.82 3.40 52.41
C GLU A 394 28.07 4.86 52.81
N GLU A 395 27.65 5.82 51.98
CA GLU A 395 27.74 7.26 52.30
C GLU A 395 26.96 7.61 53.59
N HIS A 396 25.80 6.98 53.81
CA HIS A 396 25.03 7.17 55.04
C HIS A 396 25.70 6.53 56.27
N SER A 397 26.48 5.47 56.10
CA SER A 397 27.24 4.84 57.19
C SER A 397 28.52 5.61 57.52
N GLU A 398 29.22 6.14 56.52
CA GLU A 398 30.42 6.97 56.70
C GLU A 398 30.08 8.29 57.39
N THR A 399 28.95 8.93 57.03
CA THR A 399 28.47 10.14 57.71
C THR A 399 28.10 9.89 59.18
N VAL A 400 27.49 8.74 59.50
CA VAL A 400 27.20 8.36 60.89
C VAL A 400 28.48 8.04 61.69
N GLU A 401 29.49 7.44 61.08
CA GLU A 401 30.80 7.22 61.72
C GLU A 401 31.60 8.52 61.92
N GLU A 402 31.55 9.46 60.97
CA GLU A 402 32.16 10.79 61.12
C GLU A 402 31.47 11.59 62.24
N GLU A 403 30.14 11.58 62.33
CA GLU A 403 29.42 12.22 63.43
C GLU A 403 29.73 11.56 64.80
N ALA A 404 29.92 10.24 64.84
CA ALA A 404 30.34 9.53 66.05
C ALA A 404 31.77 9.90 66.48
N LYS A 405 32.71 10.05 65.54
CA LYS A 405 34.09 10.50 65.81
C LYS A 405 34.12 11.95 66.28
N VAL A 406 33.35 12.85 65.66
CA VAL A 406 33.23 14.26 66.09
C VAL A 406 32.65 14.39 67.51
N ASN A 407 31.69 13.53 67.87
CA ASN A 407 31.15 13.50 69.23
C ASN A 407 32.10 12.89 70.27
N SER A 408 33.01 12.00 69.87
CA SER A 408 34.10 11.50 70.74
C SER A 408 35.16 12.57 70.99
N ILE A 409 35.51 13.35 69.96
CA ILE A 409 36.48 14.46 70.07
C ILE A 409 35.92 15.61 70.94
N LYS A 410 34.61 15.87 70.91
CA LYS A 410 33.97 16.84 71.82
C LYS A 410 33.96 16.41 73.29
N LYS A 411 34.15 15.13 73.62
CA LYS A 411 34.31 14.65 75.00
C LYS A 411 35.74 14.80 75.55
N GLU A 412 36.75 14.97 74.69
CA GLU A 412 38.15 15.15 75.12
C GLU A 412 38.58 16.63 75.23
N VAL A 413 37.79 17.59 74.73
CA VAL A 413 38.15 19.03 74.73
C VAL A 413 37.50 19.82 75.88
N THR A 414 36.69 19.22 76.76
CA THR A 414 36.08 19.92 77.91
C THR A 414 36.92 19.95 79.18
N HIS A 415 38.25 20.00 79.08
CA HIS A 415 39.14 20.36 80.19
C HIS A 415 40.36 21.12 79.68
N THR A 416 40.23 22.42 79.44
CA THR A 416 41.25 23.43 79.82
C THR A 416 40.82 24.84 79.42
N SER A 417 40.84 25.74 80.42
CA SER A 417 41.12 27.19 80.35
C SER A 417 40.33 28.05 79.34
N GLY A 418 39.57 29.08 79.72
CA GLY A 418 39.81 30.04 80.79
C GLY A 418 40.48 31.31 80.26
N ARG A 419 39.65 32.35 80.02
CA ARG A 419 39.87 33.78 80.37
C ARG A 419 40.40 34.79 79.32
N LYS A 420 39.54 35.82 79.13
CA LYS A 420 39.74 37.29 78.92
C LYS A 420 39.92 37.90 77.50
N GLU A 421 38.85 38.54 77.05
CA GLU A 421 38.67 39.99 76.73
C GLU A 421 39.91 40.82 76.32
N CYS A 422 39.88 41.49 75.17
CA CYS A 422 39.27 42.82 74.93
C CYS A 422 39.58 43.31 73.49
N ALA A 423 38.75 44.25 73.03
CA ALA A 423 38.62 44.78 71.67
C ALA A 423 39.70 45.81 71.24
N VAL A 424 39.79 46.07 69.92
CA VAL A 424 39.44 47.36 69.27
C VAL A 424 40.16 47.55 67.91
N ASP A 425 39.35 47.94 66.91
CA ASP A 425 39.54 48.72 65.68
C ASP A 425 40.17 48.23 64.35
N ASN A 426 39.28 48.38 63.35
CA ASN A 426 39.37 48.54 61.89
C ASN A 426 40.58 49.31 61.31
N SER A 427 41.10 48.84 60.16
CA SER A 427 40.94 49.53 58.86
C SER A 427 41.58 48.76 57.68
N ASN A 428 41.00 48.96 56.51
CA ASN A 428 41.17 48.30 55.20
C ASN A 428 42.59 48.26 54.61
N ASN A 429 42.91 47.20 53.84
CA ASN A 429 43.02 47.28 52.37
C ASN A 429 43.26 45.92 51.71
N ASN A 430 42.70 45.76 50.50
CA ASN A 430 42.88 44.65 49.56
C ASN A 430 44.34 44.50 49.12
N ASP A 431 44.76 43.26 48.80
CA ASP A 431 45.29 42.92 47.46
C ASP A 431 45.58 41.42 47.30
N ASP A 432 45.36 40.96 46.06
CA ASP A 432 45.46 39.60 45.50
C ASP A 432 46.88 38.99 45.54
N ILE A 433 46.96 37.65 45.62
CA ILE A 433 48.19 36.88 45.32
C ILE A 433 47.84 35.72 44.38
N VAL A 434 48.43 35.75 43.18
CA VAL A 434 48.42 34.71 42.15
C VAL A 434 49.63 33.78 42.32
N VAL A 435 49.36 32.49 42.15
CA VAL A 435 50.28 31.35 42.21
C VAL A 435 50.86 31.06 40.83
N GLU A 436 52.15 30.73 40.71
CA GLU A 436 52.67 29.81 39.69
C GLU A 436 53.89 28.99 40.18
N PRO A 437 54.17 27.80 39.56
CA PRO A 437 54.93 26.70 40.16
C PRO A 437 56.26 26.38 39.44
N THR A 438 57.06 25.43 39.97
CA THR A 438 58.29 24.91 39.33
C THR A 438 58.40 23.38 39.42
N GLU A 439 59.03 22.83 38.37
CA GLU A 439 59.07 21.47 37.83
C GLU A 439 59.82 20.40 38.66
N LEU A 440 59.57 19.11 38.35
CA LEU A 440 60.57 18.18 37.77
C LEU A 440 59.94 16.80 37.42
N LEU A 441 60.16 16.34 36.19
CA LEU A 441 59.94 14.99 35.61
C LEU A 441 61.15 14.07 35.92
N PRO A 442 61.23 12.78 35.47
CA PRO A 442 60.21 11.76 35.16
C PRO A 442 60.57 10.33 35.69
N THR A 443 59.61 9.49 36.11
CA THR A 443 59.74 8.02 36.00
C THR A 443 58.38 7.32 35.94
N GLU A 444 58.26 6.45 34.94
CA GLU A 444 57.35 5.29 34.78
C GLU A 444 55.82 5.53 34.74
N ALA A 445 55.28 5.30 33.53
CA ALA A 445 53.88 5.40 33.20
C ALA A 445 52.99 4.38 33.94
N PRO A 446 51.86 4.78 34.54
CA PRO A 446 50.87 3.83 35.04
C PRO A 446 50.11 3.20 33.86
N ARG A 447 50.05 1.87 33.84
CA ARG A 447 49.25 1.09 32.88
C ARG A 447 47.78 1.50 32.96
N ALA A 448 47.23 2.01 31.85
CA ALA A 448 45.82 2.34 31.72
C ALA A 448 44.91 1.10 31.95
N PRO A 449 43.71 1.28 32.52
CA PRO A 449 42.81 0.19 32.86
C PRO A 449 42.36 -0.60 31.62
N ILE A 450 42.38 -1.93 31.76
CA ILE A 450 42.18 -2.96 30.72
C ILE A 450 40.96 -2.71 29.82
N VAL A 451 39.87 -2.15 30.38
CA VAL A 451 38.59 -1.93 29.70
C VAL A 451 38.66 -0.86 28.60
N ARG A 452 39.52 0.17 28.72
CA ARG A 452 39.67 1.19 27.66
C ARG A 452 40.43 0.65 26.45
N ARG A 453 41.39 -0.26 26.65
CA ARG A 453 42.13 -0.94 25.57
C ARG A 453 41.26 -1.93 24.80
N GLU A 454 40.35 -2.64 25.48
CA GLU A 454 39.42 -3.55 24.79
C GLU A 454 38.45 -2.79 23.89
N ARG A 455 37.89 -1.67 24.35
CA ARG A 455 36.95 -0.87 23.54
C ARG A 455 37.64 -0.25 22.32
N THR A 456 38.88 0.22 22.44
CA THR A 456 39.66 0.71 21.28
C THR A 456 40.01 -0.40 20.31
N ASN A 457 40.41 -1.58 20.80
CA ASN A 457 40.71 -2.74 19.96
C ASN A 457 39.47 -3.25 19.21
N LEU A 458 38.28 -3.15 19.81
CA LEU A 458 37.01 -3.56 19.20
C LEU A 458 36.53 -2.57 18.13
N ILE A 459 36.81 -1.28 18.32
CA ILE A 459 36.55 -0.25 17.30
C ILE A 459 37.53 -0.41 16.12
N ASP A 460 38.80 -0.69 16.40
CA ASP A 460 39.81 -0.90 15.36
C ASP A 460 39.58 -2.22 14.59
N SER A 461 39.13 -3.29 15.26
CA SER A 461 38.75 -4.53 14.57
C SER A 461 37.52 -4.31 13.67
N ARG A 462 36.52 -3.57 14.14
CA ARG A 462 35.31 -3.25 13.36
C ARG A 462 35.62 -2.35 12.16
N LYS A 463 36.56 -1.40 12.31
CA LYS A 463 37.07 -0.59 11.18
C LYS A 463 37.80 -1.45 10.15
N ARG A 464 38.66 -2.37 10.57
CA ARG A 464 39.36 -3.29 9.65
C ARG A 464 38.37 -4.22 8.92
N GLN A 465 37.33 -4.67 9.61
CA GLN A 465 36.29 -5.52 9.03
C GLN A 465 35.45 -4.76 7.99
N LEU A 466 35.05 -3.53 8.28
CA LEU A 466 34.35 -2.66 7.32
C LEU A 466 35.19 -2.37 6.06
N VAL A 467 36.50 -2.17 6.22
CA VAL A 467 37.42 -1.99 5.09
C VAL A 467 37.54 -3.27 4.26
N ALA A 468 37.60 -4.44 4.92
CA ALA A 468 37.64 -5.73 4.23
C ALA A 468 36.34 -6.03 3.48
N ASP A 469 35.17 -5.77 4.09
CA ASP A 469 33.86 -5.96 3.47
C ASP A 469 33.66 -4.98 2.29
N GLY A 470 34.12 -3.74 2.43
CA GLY A 470 34.15 -2.76 1.34
C GLY A 470 35.05 -3.18 0.18
N ALA A 471 36.22 -3.76 0.49
CA ALA A 471 37.13 -4.30 -0.52
C ALA A 471 36.53 -5.53 -1.25
N ALA A 472 35.85 -6.42 -0.53
CA ALA A 472 35.16 -7.56 -1.10
C ALA A 472 33.98 -7.14 -2.01
N ALA A 473 33.21 -6.14 -1.59
CA ALA A 473 32.14 -5.57 -2.40
C ALA A 473 32.67 -4.89 -3.67
N ALA A 474 33.80 -4.18 -3.58
CA ALA A 474 34.46 -3.58 -4.73
C ALA A 474 34.99 -4.64 -5.71
N GLN A 475 35.55 -5.75 -5.22
CA GLN A 475 35.98 -6.87 -6.06
C GLN A 475 34.81 -7.56 -6.77
N LEU A 476 33.67 -7.74 -6.09
CA LEU A 476 32.45 -8.28 -6.71
C LEU A 476 31.91 -7.36 -7.80
N LEU A 477 31.93 -6.05 -7.60
CA LEU A 477 31.52 -5.08 -8.62
C LEU A 477 32.46 -5.07 -9.83
N MET A 478 33.78 -5.17 -9.60
CA MET A 478 34.77 -5.30 -10.67
C MET A 478 34.57 -6.58 -11.47
N LYS A 479 34.32 -7.71 -10.79
CA LYS A 479 34.08 -9.01 -11.44
C LYS A 479 32.78 -9.04 -12.26
N ARG A 480 31.71 -8.41 -11.76
CA ARG A 480 30.45 -8.25 -12.51
C ARG A 480 30.60 -7.38 -13.75
N LYS A 481 31.51 -6.40 -13.70
CA LYS A 481 31.81 -5.51 -14.84
C LYS A 481 32.63 -6.21 -15.93
N THR A 482 33.50 -7.16 -15.56
CA THR A 482 34.23 -7.99 -16.52
C THR A 482 33.36 -9.09 -17.13
N GLU A 483 32.42 -9.67 -16.36
CA GLU A 483 31.51 -10.72 -16.85
C GLU A 483 30.35 -10.18 -17.71
N GLY A 484 30.02 -8.88 -17.61
CA GLY A 484 28.97 -8.23 -18.42
C GLY A 484 29.39 -7.75 -19.81
N THR A 485 30.59 -8.11 -20.29
CA THR A 485 31.11 -7.67 -21.61
C THR A 485 31.34 -8.81 -22.60
N GLY A 486 30.82 -10.00 -22.34
CA GLY A 486 30.90 -11.14 -23.25
C GLY A 486 29.61 -11.96 -23.28
N TRP A 487 28.74 -11.59 -24.23
CA TRP A 487 27.65 -12.38 -24.85
C TRP A 487 26.51 -12.88 -23.97
#